data_AF-A0A0A2MPA3-F1
#
_entry.id   AF-A0A0A2MPA3-F1
#
_cell.length_a   1.000
_cell.length_b   1.000
_cell.length_c   1.000
_cell.angle_alpha   90.00
_cell.angle_beta   90.00
_cell.angle_gamma   90.00
#
_symmetry.space_group_name_H-M   'P 1'
#
loop_
_entity.id
_entity.type
_entity.pdbx_description
1 polymer ?
#
loop_
_entity_poly.entity_id
_entity_poly.type
_entity_poly.pdbx_seq_one_letter_code
_entity_poly.pdbx_strand_id
1 'polypeptide(L)'
;MTEYQIDAWKKEIYNALAAISDIETQKLEWVGPAASGAKVISRLYDLEYNLFISYLIENEEGSRKMLAEMLRLDKMLEDYSRIKISGEKMLLDPDWHAIAYTAAQIVILWDATMEE
;
A
#
# COMPACT_ATOMS: atom_id res chain seq x y z
N MET A 1 -1.54 -11.59 18.67
CA MET A 1 -0.98 -10.24 18.85
C MET A 1 -1.65 -9.58 20.03
N THR A 2 -0.93 -8.77 20.80
CA THR A 2 -1.56 -7.85 21.77
C THR A 2 -2.22 -6.69 21.04
N GLU A 3 -3.12 -5.96 21.70
CA GLU A 3 -3.75 -4.75 21.15
C GLU A 3 -2.70 -3.74 20.65
N TYR A 4 -1.65 -3.49 21.46
CA TYR A 4 -0.51 -2.67 21.06
C TYR A 4 0.18 -3.16 19.77
N GLN A 5 0.33 -4.48 19.59
CA GLN A 5 0.92 -5.03 18.37
C GLN A 5 0.01 -4.84 17.15
N ILE A 6 -1.30 -4.93 17.34
CA ILE A 6 -2.29 -4.68 16.28
C ILE A 6 -2.27 -3.20 15.88
N ASP A 7 -2.26 -2.27 16.83
CA ASP A 7 -2.21 -0.84 16.54
C ASP A 7 -0.93 -0.44 15.82
N ALA A 8 0.21 -1.00 16.25
CA ALA A 8 1.48 -0.82 15.56
C ALA A 8 1.40 -1.35 14.12
N TRP A 9 0.79 -2.52 13.93
CA TRP A 9 0.63 -3.11 12.60
C TRP A 9 -0.26 -2.26 11.68
N LYS A 10 -1.43 -1.83 12.17
CA LYS A 10 -2.33 -0.89 11.48
C LYS A 10 -1.59 0.37 11.04
N LYS A 11 -0.82 0.97 11.96
CA LYS A 11 -0.04 2.19 11.69
C LYS A 11 1.04 1.97 10.63
N GLU A 12 1.77 0.86 10.70
CA GLU A 12 2.82 0.56 9.71
C GLU A 12 2.24 0.30 8.31
N ILE A 13 1.11 -0.42 8.21
CA ILE A 13 0.40 -0.62 6.95
C ILE A 13 -0.10 0.71 6.40
N TYR A 14 -0.71 1.55 7.23
CA TYR A 14 -1.17 2.87 6.83
C TYR A 14 -0.02 3.72 6.27
N ASN A 15 1.11 3.78 6.99
CA ASN A 15 2.29 4.54 6.54
C ASN A 15 2.84 4.02 5.22
N ALA A 16 2.86 2.69 5.02
CA ALA A 16 3.30 2.09 3.77
C ALA A 16 2.35 2.44 2.61
N LEU A 17 1.04 2.41 2.83
CA LEU A 17 0.03 2.82 1.83
C LEU A 17 0.14 4.32 1.50
N ALA A 18 0.33 5.16 2.52
CA ALA A 18 0.54 6.60 2.34
C ALA A 18 1.80 6.87 1.49
N ALA A 19 2.90 6.16 1.76
CA ALA A 19 4.12 6.26 0.97
C ALA A 19 3.92 5.84 -0.50
N ILE A 20 3.14 4.78 -0.76
CA ILE A 20 2.77 4.35 -2.12
C ILE A 20 1.90 5.41 -2.82
N SER A 21 1.01 6.07 -2.08
CA SER A 21 0.09 7.04 -2.64
C SER A 21 0.75 8.35 -3.08
N ASP A 22 1.86 8.72 -2.44
CA ASP A 22 2.52 10.01 -2.67
C ASP A 22 3.60 9.95 -3.76
N ILE A 23 3.16 10.04 -5.01
CA ILE A 23 4.04 10.08 -6.18
C ILE A 23 5.02 11.25 -6.14
N GLU A 24 4.63 12.40 -5.59
CA GLU A 24 5.51 13.58 -5.57
C GLU A 24 6.65 13.39 -4.56
N THR A 25 6.36 12.88 -3.37
CA THR A 25 7.39 12.50 -2.40
C THR A 25 8.29 11.38 -2.97
N GLN A 26 7.71 10.38 -3.64
CA GLN A 26 8.51 9.35 -4.31
C GLN A 26 9.46 9.92 -5.37
N LYS A 27 9.06 10.97 -6.12
CA LYS A 27 9.92 11.68 -7.07
C LYS A 27 11.04 12.44 -6.37
N LEU A 28 10.75 13.10 -5.25
CA LEU A 28 11.72 13.87 -4.46
C LEU A 28 12.77 12.95 -3.81
N GLU A 29 12.34 11.81 -3.28
CA GLU A 29 13.19 10.81 -2.64
C GLU A 29 13.91 9.90 -3.66
N TRP A 30 13.63 10.07 -4.96
CA TRP A 30 14.24 9.33 -6.05
C TRP A 30 15.70 9.73 -6.29
N VAL A 31 16.58 9.43 -5.35
CA VAL A 31 18.02 9.63 -5.49
C VAL A 31 18.65 8.41 -6.18
N GLY A 32 18.32 8.19 -7.45
CA GLY A 32 19.00 7.21 -8.32
C GLY A 32 18.22 5.93 -8.70
N PRO A 33 18.84 5.04 -9.48
CA PRO A 33 18.14 4.24 -10.51
C PRO A 33 17.35 2.98 -10.08
N ALA A 34 17.35 2.54 -8.82
CA ALA A 34 16.81 1.19 -8.53
C ALA A 34 16.12 0.99 -7.17
N ALA A 35 16.18 1.95 -6.25
CA ALA A 35 16.04 1.63 -4.83
C ALA A 35 14.70 1.97 -4.16
N SER A 36 13.80 2.72 -4.78
CA SER A 36 12.58 3.24 -4.10
C SER A 36 11.36 2.35 -4.33
N GLY A 37 11.03 2.04 -5.59
CA GLY A 37 9.82 1.30 -5.93
C GLY A 37 9.69 -0.10 -5.36
N ALA A 38 10.65 -0.97 -5.70
CA ALA A 38 10.67 -2.34 -5.22
C ALA A 38 10.73 -2.40 -3.69
N LYS A 39 11.44 -1.46 -3.03
CA LYS A 39 11.51 -1.40 -1.56
C LYS A 39 10.17 -1.06 -0.93
N VAL A 40 9.40 -0.14 -1.52
CA VAL A 40 8.09 0.24 -1.00
C VAL A 40 7.10 -0.93 -1.13
N ILE A 41 7.10 -1.62 -2.27
CA ILE A 41 6.28 -2.84 -2.47
C ILE A 41 6.71 -3.95 -1.49
N SER A 42 8.02 -4.21 -1.39
CA SER A 42 8.55 -5.21 -0.45
C SER A 42 8.20 -4.86 0.99
N ARG A 43 8.27 -3.58 1.39
CA ARG A 43 7.88 -3.15 2.74
C ARG A 43 6.43 -3.50 3.05
N LEU A 44 5.50 -3.29 2.11
CA LEU A 44 4.10 -3.62 2.33
C LEU A 44 3.90 -5.14 2.51
N TYR A 45 4.59 -5.97 1.71
CA TYR A 45 4.53 -7.42 1.86
C TYR A 45 5.29 -7.95 3.09
N ASP A 46 6.38 -7.31 3.51
CA ASP A 46 7.10 -7.62 4.76
C ASP A 46 6.23 -7.35 6.00
N LEU A 47 5.24 -6.46 5.86
CA LEU A 47 4.21 -6.21 6.87
C LEU A 47 3.02 -7.18 6.74
N GLU A 48 3.13 -8.27 5.97
CA GLU A 48 2.08 -9.29 5.81
C GLU A 48 0.71 -8.70 5.38
N TYR A 49 0.71 -7.80 4.40
CA TYR A 49 -0.47 -7.07 3.94
C TYR A 49 -1.70 -7.95 3.62
N ASN A 50 -1.49 -9.12 3.04
CA ASN A 50 -2.56 -10.10 2.78
C ASN A 50 -3.18 -10.66 4.07
N LEU A 51 -2.36 -10.90 5.10
CA LEU A 51 -2.84 -11.31 6.42
C LEU A 51 -3.57 -10.16 7.10
N PHE A 52 -3.09 -8.93 6.91
CA PHE A 52 -3.76 -7.73 7.43
C PHE A 52 -5.17 -7.56 6.85
N ILE A 53 -5.36 -7.75 5.54
CA ILE A 53 -6.69 -7.71 4.91
C ILE A 53 -7.60 -8.79 5.51
N SER A 54 -7.08 -10.01 5.68
CA SER A 54 -7.83 -11.11 6.31
C SER A 54 -8.25 -10.76 7.74
N TYR A 55 -7.35 -10.17 8.52
CA TYR A 55 -7.61 -9.71 9.88
C TYR A 55 -8.75 -8.69 9.92
N LEU A 56 -8.74 -7.67 9.05
CA LEU A 56 -9.81 -6.68 9.02
C LEU A 56 -11.18 -7.29 8.68
N ILE A 57 -11.21 -8.24 7.73
CA ILE A 57 -12.44 -8.96 7.36
C ILE A 57 -12.97 -9.77 8.54
N GLU A 58 -12.11 -10.51 9.24
CA GLU A 58 -12.49 -11.37 10.37
C GLU A 58 -13.00 -10.58 11.58
N ASN A 59 -12.54 -9.33 11.75
CA ASN A 59 -12.90 -8.47 12.87
C ASN A 59 -13.96 -7.42 12.49
N GLU A 60 -14.54 -7.51 11.28
CA GLU A 60 -15.53 -6.57 10.75
C GLU A 60 -15.06 -5.10 10.79
N GLU A 61 -13.76 -4.89 10.60
CA GLU A 61 -13.13 -3.57 10.65
C GLU A 61 -13.01 -2.93 9.25
N GLY A 62 -13.29 -1.62 9.20
CA GLY A 62 -13.25 -0.84 7.97
C GLY A 62 -14.42 -1.07 7.03
N SER A 63 -14.60 -0.16 6.07
CA SER A 63 -15.72 -0.28 5.14
C SER A 63 -15.51 -1.37 4.09
N ARG A 64 -16.60 -1.98 3.61
CA ARG A 64 -16.58 -2.91 2.46
C ARG A 64 -15.86 -2.33 1.24
N LYS A 65 -15.97 -1.01 1.02
CA LYS A 65 -15.30 -0.31 -0.07
C LYS A 65 -13.78 -0.26 0.15
N MET A 66 -13.33 0.04 1.36
CA MET A 66 -11.91 0.02 1.73
C MET A 66 -11.31 -1.37 1.48
N LEU A 67 -11.95 -2.41 2.00
CA LEU A 67 -11.49 -3.80 1.84
C LEU A 67 -11.43 -4.24 0.38
N ALA A 68 -12.41 -3.82 -0.45
CA ALA A 68 -12.39 -4.10 -1.88
C ALA A 68 -11.22 -3.41 -2.60
N GLU A 69 -10.92 -2.16 -2.28
CA GLU A 69 -9.76 -1.46 -2.84
C GLU A 69 -8.44 -2.07 -2.33
N MET A 70 -8.38 -2.56 -1.09
CA MET A 70 -7.20 -3.23 -0.55
C MET A 70 -6.88 -4.54 -1.29
N LEU A 71 -7.91 -5.36 -1.56
CA LEU A 71 -7.77 -6.58 -2.37
C LEU A 71 -7.37 -6.26 -3.81
N ARG A 72 -7.93 -5.19 -4.38
CA ARG A 72 -7.57 -4.72 -5.72
C ARG A 72 -6.11 -4.28 -5.77
N LEU A 73 -5.66 -3.50 -4.78
CA LEU A 73 -4.27 -3.05 -4.68
C LEU A 73 -3.32 -4.23 -4.57
N ASP A 74 -3.63 -5.22 -3.71
CA ASP A 74 -2.82 -6.43 -3.57
C ASP A 74 -2.63 -7.13 -4.93
N LYS A 75 -3.71 -7.26 -5.70
CA LYS A 75 -3.63 -7.87 -7.03
C LYS A 75 -2.78 -7.05 -8.01
N MET A 76 -2.95 -5.73 -8.01
CA MET A 76 -2.17 -4.82 -8.86
C MET A 76 -0.67 -4.88 -8.53
N LEU A 77 -0.32 -4.94 -7.24
CA LEU A 77 1.06 -5.09 -6.77
C LEU A 77 1.65 -6.45 -7.14
N GLU A 78 0.90 -7.53 -6.99
CA GLU A 78 1.30 -8.88 -7.39
C GLU A 78 1.62 -8.90 -8.90
N ASP A 79 0.71 -8.38 -9.73
CA ASP A 79 0.89 -8.36 -11.18
C ASP A 79 2.07 -7.47 -11.60
N TYR A 80 2.21 -6.28 -10.99
CA TYR A 80 3.30 -5.35 -11.25
C TYR A 80 4.67 -5.94 -10.86
N SER A 81 4.74 -6.68 -9.74
CA SER A 81 5.97 -7.33 -9.28
C SER A 81 6.47 -8.43 -10.23
N ARG A 82 5.56 -9.10 -10.97
CA ARG A 82 5.88 -10.20 -11.89
C ARG A 82 6.45 -9.73 -13.22
N ILE A 83 6.08 -8.54 -13.69
CA ILE A 83 6.34 -8.10 -15.07
C ILE A 83 7.73 -7.48 -15.27
N LYS A 84 8.46 -7.17 -14.18
CA LYS A 84 9.73 -6.39 -14.12
C LYS A 84 9.59 -4.94 -14.55
N ILE A 85 10.04 -4.02 -13.69
CA ILE A 85 10.51 -2.70 -14.14
C ILE A 85 11.80 -2.38 -13.39
N SER A 86 12.89 -2.23 -14.15
CA SER A 86 14.11 -1.58 -13.65
C SER A 86 13.69 -0.23 -13.06
N GLY A 87 14.04 0.02 -11.79
CA GLY A 87 13.48 1.13 -11.01
C GLY A 87 13.38 2.46 -11.78
N GLU A 88 14.38 2.78 -12.62
CA GLU A 88 14.48 3.97 -13.48
C GLU A 88 13.21 4.42 -14.21
N LYS A 89 12.22 3.55 -14.46
CA LYS A 89 10.99 3.91 -15.19
C LYS A 89 9.69 3.79 -14.40
N MET A 90 9.70 3.34 -13.14
CA MET A 90 8.46 3.13 -12.37
C MET A 90 7.63 4.41 -12.24
N LEU A 91 8.25 5.56 -11.96
CA LEU A 91 7.53 6.83 -11.80
C LEU A 91 6.91 7.35 -13.11
N LEU A 92 7.29 6.80 -14.24
CA LEU A 92 6.73 7.10 -15.56
C LEU A 92 5.72 6.03 -16.00
N ASP A 93 5.58 4.95 -15.23
CA ASP A 93 4.75 3.81 -15.60
C ASP A 93 3.27 4.06 -15.23
N PRO A 94 2.34 4.06 -16.20
CA PRO A 94 0.92 4.23 -15.94
C PRO A 94 0.33 3.23 -14.93
N ASP A 95 0.83 1.99 -14.89
CA ASP A 95 0.37 0.97 -13.95
C ASP A 95 0.79 1.31 -12.52
N TRP A 96 1.98 1.92 -12.34
CA TRP A 96 2.40 2.45 -11.04
C TRP A 96 1.53 3.63 -10.59
N HIS A 97 1.18 4.54 -11.51
CA HIS A 97 0.24 5.62 -11.20
C HIS A 97 -1.13 5.09 -10.78
N ALA A 98 -1.60 4.01 -11.41
CA ALA A 98 -2.85 3.35 -11.00
C ALA A 98 -2.74 2.70 -9.62
N ILE A 99 -1.59 2.09 -9.28
CA ILE A 99 -1.28 1.56 -7.95
C ILE A 99 -1.32 2.69 -6.91
N ALA A 100 -0.60 3.79 -7.16
CA ALA A 100 -0.55 4.94 -6.26
C ALA A 100 -1.92 5.57 -6.05
N TYR A 101 -2.72 5.72 -7.12
CA TYR A 101 -4.09 6.19 -7.03
C TYR A 101 -4.96 5.27 -6.17
N THR A 102 -4.83 3.95 -6.33
CA THR A 102 -5.60 2.97 -5.54
C THR A 102 -5.18 3.01 -4.07
N ALA A 103 -3.89 3.13 -3.78
CA ALA A 103 -3.39 3.33 -2.42
C ALA A 103 -3.95 4.61 -1.79
N ALA A 104 -4.02 5.72 -2.55
CA ALA A 104 -4.62 6.97 -2.09
C ALA A 104 -6.11 6.80 -1.72
N GLN A 105 -6.87 6.04 -2.52
CA GLN A 105 -8.28 5.73 -2.20
C GLN A 105 -8.41 4.95 -0.90
N ILE A 106 -7.52 3.98 -0.65
CA ILE A 106 -7.54 3.21 0.61
C ILE A 106 -7.26 4.14 1.79
N VAL A 107 -6.24 5.00 1.71
CA VAL A 107 -5.90 5.95 2.78
C VAL A 107 -7.09 6.86 3.11
N ILE A 108 -7.73 7.45 2.09
CA ILE A 108 -8.92 8.31 2.26
C ILE A 108 -10.06 7.53 2.94
N LEU A 109 -10.32 6.30 2.51
CA LEU A 109 -11.37 5.47 3.09
C LEU A 109 -11.05 5.03 4.52
N TRP A 110 -9.77 4.79 4.81
CA TRP A 110 -9.29 4.43 6.14
C TRP A 110 -9.50 5.59 7.11
N ASP A 111 -9.04 6.80 6.77
CA ASP A 111 -9.23 8.00 7.60
C ASP A 111 -10.71 8.24 7.88
N ALA A 112 -11.58 8.03 6.88
CA ALA A 112 -13.02 8.20 7.03
C ALA A 112 -13.72 7.11 7.86
N THR A 113 -13.08 5.97 8.15
CA THR A 113 -13.73 4.82 8.82
C THR A 113 -13.09 4.41 10.12
N MET A 114 -11.87 4.87 10.41
CA MET A 114 -11.10 4.47 11.60
C MET A 114 -10.78 5.65 12.54
N GLU A 115 -11.23 6.87 12.23
CA GLU A 115 -11.22 8.02 13.16
C GLU A 115 -12.51 8.12 14.02
N GLU A 116 -13.44 7.16 13.92
CA GLU A 116 -14.59 7.01 14.86
C GLU A 116 -14.24 6.10 16.05
#